data_AF-A0A2R9UF09-F1
#
_entry.id   AF-A0A2R9UF09-F1
#
_cell.length_a   1.000
_cell.length_b   1.000
_cell.length_c   1.000
_cell.angle_alpha   90.00
_cell.angle_beta   90.00
_cell.angle_gamma   90.00
#
_symmetry.space_group_name_H-M   'P 1'
#
loop_
_entity.id
_entity.type
_entity.pdbx_description
1 polymer ?
#
loop_
_entity_poly.entity_id
_entity_poly.type
_entity_poly.pdbx_seq_one_letter_code
_entity_poly.pdbx_strand_id
1 'polypeptide(L)'
;MELKPTAFKRGVPAEQANGLFGVEEQLIEMAPGDQIVAVVTFSVDEVMEKRRAGEEWPVVAMKHLEPLWDDKAATAALKLRDAAYKKRTGQDALDIPDADD
;
A
#
# COMPACT_ATOMS: atom_id res chain seq x y z
N MET A 1 -5.41 22.40 17.80
CA MET A 1 -4.36 21.54 17.25
C MET A 1 -4.87 21.04 15.91
N GLU A 2 -4.09 21.24 14.85
CA GLU A 2 -4.49 20.87 13.49
C GLU A 2 -3.77 19.58 13.09
N LEU A 3 -4.54 18.54 12.76
CA LEU A 3 -4.00 17.25 12.33
C LEU A 3 -3.65 17.32 10.84
N LYS A 4 -2.39 17.05 10.48
CA LYS A 4 -1.95 16.98 9.08
C LYS A 4 -2.03 15.54 8.55
N PRO A 5 -2.07 15.34 7.21
CA PRO A 5 -2.09 14.02 6.60
C PRO A 5 -0.88 13.15 7.02
N THR A 6 -1.09 11.84 7.07
CA THR A 6 -0.04 10.85 7.34
C THR A 6 1.13 10.97 6.35
N ALA A 7 2.35 10.98 6.87
CA ALA A 7 3.57 10.93 6.06
C ALA A 7 4.13 9.50 6.01
N PHE A 8 4.74 9.12 4.89
CA PHE A 8 5.44 7.84 4.74
C PHE A 8 6.95 8.02 4.95
N LYS A 9 7.55 7.12 5.74
CA LYS A 9 9.00 6.96 5.77
C LYS A 9 9.46 6.43 4.41
N ARG A 10 10.43 7.10 3.79
CA ARG A 10 10.95 6.73 2.46
C ARG A 10 11.74 5.43 2.53
N GLY A 11 11.57 4.56 1.53
CA GLY A 11 12.32 3.31 1.36
C GLY A 11 11.39 2.11 1.13
N VAL A 12 11.86 1.13 0.35
CA VAL A 12 11.25 -0.20 0.27
C VAL A 12 11.67 -1.02 1.50
N PRO A 13 10.82 -1.96 1.98
CA PRO A 13 11.25 -2.93 2.98
C PRO A 13 12.52 -3.68 2.53
N ALA A 14 13.25 -4.26 3.48
CA ALA A 14 14.38 -5.12 3.16
C ALA A 14 13.97 -6.25 2.20
N GLU A 15 14.91 -6.80 1.43
CA GLU A 15 14.62 -7.76 0.33
C GLU A 15 13.69 -8.91 0.76
N GLN A 16 13.95 -9.52 1.92
CA GLN A 16 13.12 -10.61 2.45
C GLN A 16 11.70 -10.20 2.87
N ALA A 17 11.48 -8.91 3.10
CA ALA A 17 10.20 -8.34 3.55
C ALA A 17 9.48 -7.56 2.45
N ASN A 18 10.09 -7.41 1.26
CA ASN A 18 9.45 -6.76 0.13
C ASN A 18 8.68 -7.74 -0.77
N GLY A 19 8.83 -9.05 -0.56
CA GLY A 19 8.08 -10.12 -1.24
C GLY A 19 8.32 -10.26 -2.74
N LEU A 20 9.20 -9.44 -3.31
CA LEU A 20 9.56 -9.45 -4.74
C LEU A 20 10.94 -10.06 -4.99
N PHE A 21 11.68 -10.39 -3.94
CA PHE A 21 12.93 -11.13 -4.03
C PHE A 21 12.67 -12.62 -4.28
N GLY A 22 13.34 -13.21 -5.28
CA GLY A 22 13.22 -14.63 -5.62
C GLY A 22 12.06 -14.97 -6.57
N VAL A 23 11.36 -13.97 -7.09
CA VAL A 23 10.27 -14.10 -8.09
C VAL A 23 10.61 -13.36 -9.39
N GLU A 24 11.89 -13.08 -9.64
CA GLU A 24 12.35 -12.26 -10.75
C GLU A 24 11.91 -12.82 -12.11
N GLU A 25 11.92 -14.15 -12.27
CA GLU A 25 11.44 -14.81 -13.49
C GLU A 25 9.96 -14.53 -13.74
N GLN A 26 9.12 -14.60 -12.70
CA GLN A 26 7.68 -14.30 -12.82
C GLN A 26 7.48 -12.84 -13.24
N LEU A 27 8.24 -11.91 -12.65
CA LEU A 27 8.16 -10.48 -12.99
C LEU A 27 8.60 -10.18 -14.42
N ILE A 28 9.58 -10.92 -14.95
CA ILE A 28 10.05 -10.78 -16.34
C ILE A 28 9.01 -11.28 -17.33
N GLU A 29 8.23 -12.30 -16.96
CA GLU A 29 7.17 -12.87 -17.80
C GLU A 29 5.88 -12.04 -17.85
N MET A 30 5.71 -11.10 -16.91
CA MET A 30 4.55 -10.20 -16.88
C MET A 30 4.58 -9.19 -18.04
N ALA A 31 3.42 -8.88 -18.59
CA ALA A 31 3.30 -7.84 -19.60
C ALA A 31 3.45 -6.45 -18.96
N PRO A 32 4.01 -5.46 -19.68
CA PRO A 32 3.94 -4.08 -19.24
C PRO A 32 2.49 -3.67 -18.94
N GLY A 33 2.25 -3.13 -17.74
CA GLY A 33 0.91 -2.74 -17.28
C GLY A 33 0.20 -3.78 -16.41
N ASP A 34 0.71 -5.02 -16.33
CA ASP A 34 0.13 -6.03 -15.44
C ASP A 34 0.22 -5.59 -13.97
N GLN A 35 -0.85 -5.80 -13.22
CA GLN A 35 -0.96 -5.42 -11.82
C GLN A 35 -0.68 -6.60 -10.90
N ILE A 36 0.16 -6.39 -9.90
CA ILE A 36 0.37 -7.34 -8.80
C ILE A 36 -0.52 -6.93 -7.63
N VAL A 37 -1.42 -7.82 -7.22
CA VAL A 37 -2.18 -7.66 -5.98
C VAL A 37 -1.33 -8.14 -4.82
N ALA A 38 -1.10 -7.29 -3.82
CA ALA A 38 -0.30 -7.62 -2.64
C ALA A 38 -0.99 -7.20 -1.34
N VAL A 39 -0.66 -7.90 -0.25
CA VAL A 39 -0.99 -7.49 1.12
C VAL A 39 0.16 -6.68 1.67
N VAL A 40 -0.14 -5.48 2.18
CA VAL A 40 0.86 -4.58 2.75
C VAL A 40 0.60 -4.36 4.24
N THR A 41 1.64 -4.56 5.05
CA THR A 41 1.60 -4.25 6.49
C THR A 41 2.36 -2.95 6.75
N PHE A 42 1.72 -2.01 7.44
CA PHE A 42 2.35 -0.77 7.90
C PHE A 42 2.49 -0.75 9.43
N SER A 43 3.50 -0.04 9.93
CA SER A 43 3.56 0.44 11.32
C SER A 43 3.36 1.95 11.36
N VAL A 44 2.93 2.45 12.52
CA VAL A 44 3.19 3.84 12.91
C VAL A 44 4.55 3.85 13.62
N ASP A 45 5.56 4.43 12.98
CA ASP A 45 6.93 4.46 13.53
C ASP A 45 7.05 5.61 14.55
N GLU A 46 6.47 6.78 14.28
CA GLU A 46 6.48 7.93 15.18
C GLU A 46 5.31 8.88 14.90
N VAL A 47 5.04 9.80 15.84
CA VAL A 47 4.11 10.93 15.67
C VAL A 47 4.92 12.22 15.81
N MET A 48 4.92 13.03 14.75
CA MET A 48 5.65 14.29 14.69
C MET A 48 4.79 15.43 15.24
N GLU A 49 5.39 16.28 16.07
CA GLU A 49 4.74 17.46 16.62
C GLU A 49 5.54 18.72 16.29
N LYS A 50 4.90 19.71 15.64
CA LYS A 50 5.46 21.06 15.45
C LYS A 50 4.79 22.05 16.38
N ARG A 51 5.36 22.19 17.59
CA ARG A 51 4.83 23.07 18.66
C ARG A 51 4.54 24.51 18.25
N ARG A 52 5.41 25.14 17.45
CA ARG A 52 5.22 26.53 17.00
C ARG A 52 4.05 26.70 16.02
N ALA A 53 3.73 25.65 15.26
CA ALA A 53 2.65 25.66 14.27
C ALA A 53 1.37 24.99 14.78
N GLY A 54 1.41 24.30 15.94
CA GLY A 54 0.27 23.58 16.48
C GLY A 54 -0.16 22.37 15.63
N GLU A 55 0.80 21.79 14.90
CA GLU A 55 0.58 20.71 13.94
C GLU A 55 1.04 19.36 14.50
N GLU A 56 0.26 18.32 14.25
CA GLU A 56 0.57 16.93 14.60
C GLU A 56 0.31 16.01 13.40
N TRP A 57 1.23 15.07 13.12
CA TRP A 57 0.99 14.05 12.10
C TRP A 57 1.74 12.73 12.37
N PRO A 58 1.14 11.59 12.01
CA PRO A 58 1.80 10.29 12.11
C PRO A 58 2.78 10.08 10.94
N VAL A 59 3.86 9.37 11.23
CA VAL A 59 4.79 8.82 10.24
C VAL A 59 4.63 7.30 10.22
N VAL A 60 4.25 6.76 9.06
CA VAL A 60 4.10 5.31 8.86
C VAL A 60 5.23 4.74 8.03
N ALA A 61 5.59 3.49 8.31
CA ALA A 61 6.57 2.74 7.54
C ALA A 61 5.98 1.42 7.04
N MET A 62 6.28 1.06 5.79
CA MET A 62 5.96 -0.26 5.26
C MET A 62 6.87 -1.30 5.94
N LYS A 63 6.28 -2.34 6.51
CA LYS A 63 7.01 -3.42 7.19
C LYS A 63 7.13 -4.66 6.35
N HIS A 64 6.07 -5.00 5.63
CA HIS A 64 6.00 -6.20 4.80
C HIS A 64 5.14 -5.95 3.58
N LEU A 65 5.55 -6.49 2.45
CA LEU A 65 4.76 -6.61 1.24
C LEU A 65 4.77 -8.09 0.82
N GLU A 66 3.57 -8.65 0.64
CA GLU A 66 3.40 -10.04 0.20
C GLU A 66 2.52 -10.08 -1.07
N PRO A 67 3.09 -10.38 -2.24
CA PRO A 67 2.33 -10.59 -3.46
C PRO A 67 1.42 -11.82 -3.38
N LEU A 68 0.25 -11.73 -3.99
CA LEU A 68 -0.70 -12.84 -4.11
C LEU A 68 -0.66 -13.38 -5.53
N TRP A 69 0.12 -14.44 -5.74
CA TRP A 69 0.30 -15.07 -7.07
C TRP A 69 -0.87 -15.98 -7.49
N ASP A 70 -1.78 -16.29 -6.57
CA ASP A 70 -2.97 -17.09 -6.83
C ASP A 70 -4.16 -16.16 -7.17
N ASP A 71 -4.78 -16.38 -8.33
CA ASP A 71 -5.90 -15.56 -8.83
C ASP A 71 -7.08 -15.49 -7.84
N LYS A 72 -7.35 -16.60 -7.13
CA LYS A 72 -8.43 -16.67 -6.16
C LYS A 72 -8.10 -15.82 -4.92
N ALA A 73 -6.87 -15.86 -4.43
CA ALA A 73 -6.39 -15.01 -3.35
C ALA A 73 -6.40 -13.53 -3.75
N ALA A 74 -5.90 -13.20 -4.94
CA ALA A 74 -5.92 -11.83 -5.48
C ALA A 74 -7.36 -11.29 -5.59
N THR A 75 -8.28 -12.07 -6.16
CA THR A 75 -9.70 -11.70 -6.27
C THR A 75 -10.35 -11.48 -4.90
N ALA A 76 -10.03 -12.32 -3.92
CA ALA A 76 -10.54 -12.15 -2.56
C ALA A 76 -10.00 -10.87 -1.90
N ALA A 77 -8.73 -10.55 -2.10
CA ALA A 77 -8.10 -9.32 -1.61
C ALA A 77 -8.73 -8.06 -2.23
N LEU A 78 -9.02 -8.07 -3.53
CA LEU A 78 -9.70 -6.96 -4.21
C LEU A 78 -11.10 -6.70 -3.60
N LYS A 79 -11.88 -7.75 -3.33
CA LYS A 79 -13.18 -7.62 -2.65
C LYS A 79 -13.04 -7.00 -1.25
N LEU A 80 -12.02 -7.39 -0.50
CA LEU A 80 -11.74 -6.81 0.83
C LEU A 80 -11.35 -5.33 0.72
N ARG A 81 -10.51 -4.98 -0.25
CA ARG A 81 -10.11 -3.60 -0.55
C ARG A 81 -11.35 -2.73 -0.85
N ASP A 82 -12.21 -3.18 -1.75
CA ASP A 82 -13.37 -2.40 -2.19
C ASP A 82 -14.37 -2.20 -1.04
N ALA A 83 -14.61 -3.24 -0.24
CA ALA A 83 -15.46 -3.15 0.94
C ALA A 83 -14.88 -2.16 1.99
N ALA A 84 -13.56 -2.21 2.23
CA ALA A 84 -12.89 -1.29 3.14
C ALA A 84 -12.90 0.15 2.62
N TYR A 85 -12.69 0.35 1.31
CA TYR A 85 -12.74 1.65 0.65
C TYR A 85 -14.13 2.27 0.77
N LYS A 86 -15.18 1.52 0.41
CA LYS A 86 -16.57 1.94 0.54
C LYS A 86 -16.92 2.31 1.96
N LYS A 87 -16.50 1.51 2.94
CA LYS A 87 -16.73 1.81 4.36
C LYS A 87 -16.07 3.12 4.79
N ARG A 88 -14.88 3.44 4.27
CA ARG A 88 -14.11 4.64 4.65
C ARG A 88 -14.60 5.91 3.93
N THR A 89 -14.99 5.80 2.67
CA THR A 89 -15.25 6.97 1.79
C THR A 89 -16.70 7.14 1.40
N GLY A 90 -17.53 6.10 1.55
CA GLY A 90 -18.89 6.06 1.02
C GLY A 90 -19.00 5.82 -0.49
N GLN A 91 -17.88 5.69 -1.20
CA GLN A 91 -17.85 5.48 -2.65
C GLN A 91 -17.77 3.98 -3.00
N ASP A 92 -18.42 3.58 -4.10
CA ASP A 92 -18.53 2.17 -4.49
C ASP A 92 -17.29 1.61 -5.18
N ALA A 93 -16.47 2.47 -5.81
CA ALA A 93 -15.27 2.05 -6.52
C ALA A 93 -14.10 2.96 -6.18
N LEU A 94 -12.94 2.33 -5.97
CA LEU A 94 -11.66 3.04 -5.99
C LEU A 94 -11.34 3.31 -7.46
N ASP A 95 -11.31 4.58 -7.84
CA ASP A 95 -10.82 5.01 -9.16
C ASP A 95 -9.29 4.86 -9.14
N ILE A 96 -8.82 3.72 -9.65
CA ILE A 96 -7.40 3.48 -9.87
C ILE A 96 -7.17 3.91 -11.32
N PRO A 97 -6.40 4.99 -11.56
CA PRO A 97 -6.00 5.32 -12.92
C PRO A 97 -5.36 4.06 -13.51
N ASP A 98 -5.85 3.63 -14.67
CA ASP A 98 -5.10 2.66 -15.46
C ASP A 98 -3.70 3.24 -15.63
N ALA A 99 -2.67 2.38 -15.56
CA ALA A 99 -1.35 2.79 -15.97
C ALA A 99 -1.46 3.13 -17.46
N ASP A 100 -1.67 4.41 -17.78
CA ASP A 100 -1.81 4.92 -19.13
C ASP A 100 -0.67 4.37 -20.02
N ASP A 101 -1.04 3.95 -21.23
CA ASP A 101 -0.19 3.46 -22.33
C ASP A 101 1.20 4.15 -22.45
#